data_AF-A0AAD7JBT2-F1
#
_entry.id   AF-A0AAD7JBT2-F1
#
_cell.length_a   1.000
_cell.length_b   1.000
_cell.length_c   1.000
_cell.angle_alpha   90.00
_cell.angle_beta   90.00
_cell.angle_gamma   90.00
#
_symmetry.space_group_name_H-M   'P 1'
#
loop_
_entity.id
_entity.type
_entity.pdbx_description
1 polymer ?
#
loop_
_entity_poly.entity_id
_entity_poly.type
_entity_poly.pdbx_seq_one_letter_code
_entity_poly.pdbx_strand_id
1 'polypeptide(L)'
;MSSFSERPTLPPLHTLNLLPPSFGQRSGDSPHDSSPRLHVPKRSWAYPRRVSMSSSSSSTSRTPSPSPSDSSSSSSSTSPTSPKVKLVPCSFADADAVVVIPPPGSPGQGLLLTGPALAHLRHPQRQIAKGTRLHPYRFASRRRASVASSVASSAV
;
A
#
# COMPACT_ATOMS: atom_id res chain seq x y z
N MET A 1 -46.94 -1.71 23.41
CA MET A 1 -47.12 -1.92 21.95
C MET A 1 -45.96 -1.21 21.27
N SER A 2 -45.00 -1.95 20.71
CA SER A 2 -43.74 -1.39 20.19
C SER A 2 -43.85 -1.19 18.69
N SER A 3 -43.86 0.06 18.23
CA SER A 3 -43.86 0.44 16.82
C SER A 3 -42.43 0.35 16.28
N PHE A 4 -42.19 -0.61 15.40
CA PHE A 4 -40.94 -0.69 14.65
C PHE A 4 -41.00 0.35 13.52
N SER A 5 -40.21 1.40 13.64
CA SER A 5 -39.98 2.38 12.57
C SER A 5 -39.22 1.70 11.43
N GLU A 6 -39.94 1.31 10.40
CA GLU A 6 -39.45 0.71 9.16
C GLU A 6 -38.52 1.71 8.45
N ARG A 7 -37.25 1.34 8.26
CA ARG A 7 -36.27 2.19 7.59
C ARG A 7 -36.52 2.18 6.09
N PRO A 8 -36.59 3.34 5.40
CA PRO A 8 -36.68 3.36 3.95
C PRO A 8 -35.44 2.70 3.34
N THR A 9 -35.65 1.67 2.52
CA THR A 9 -34.59 1.00 1.77
C THR A 9 -34.28 1.79 0.50
N LEU A 10 -33.02 2.13 0.29
CA LEU A 10 -32.57 2.81 -0.93
C LEU A 10 -32.80 1.93 -2.17
N PRO A 11 -33.14 2.53 -3.32
CA PRO A 11 -33.33 1.80 -4.56
C PRO A 11 -32.01 1.15 -5.02
N PRO A 12 -32.07 0.01 -5.72
CA PRO A 12 -30.89 -0.74 -6.11
C PRO A 12 -30.08 -0.03 -7.19
N LEU A 13 -28.74 -0.09 -7.09
CA LEU A 13 -27.76 0.66 -7.90
C LEU A 13 -27.92 0.54 -9.44
N HIS A 14 -28.55 -0.51 -9.95
CA HIS A 14 -28.75 -0.68 -11.40
C HIS A 14 -29.81 0.25 -11.99
N THR A 15 -30.67 0.86 -11.16
CA THR A 15 -31.62 1.89 -11.64
C THR A 15 -30.95 3.24 -11.93
N LEU A 16 -29.67 3.41 -11.57
CA LEU A 16 -28.96 4.67 -11.74
C LEU A 16 -28.33 4.88 -13.14
N ASN A 17 -28.54 3.98 -14.10
CA ASN A 17 -28.07 4.10 -15.51
C ASN A 17 -26.65 4.68 -15.64
N LEU A 18 -25.73 4.27 -14.76
CA LEU A 18 -24.33 4.68 -14.84
C LEU A 18 -23.69 3.89 -15.98
N LEU A 19 -23.66 4.50 -17.17
CA LEU A 19 -23.03 3.95 -18.36
C LEU A 19 -21.63 3.43 -18.01
N PRO A 20 -21.28 2.20 -18.42
CA PRO A 20 -19.95 1.66 -18.14
C PRO A 20 -18.89 2.54 -18.81
N PRO A 21 -17.72 2.75 -18.17
CA PRO A 21 -16.65 3.53 -18.77
C PRO A 21 -16.19 2.82 -20.04
N SER A 22 -16.48 3.46 -21.18
CA SER A 22 -15.94 3.07 -22.47
C SER A 22 -14.42 3.08 -22.37
N PHE A 23 -13.81 1.90 -22.38
CA PHE A 23 -12.37 1.76 -22.54
C PHE A 23 -12.01 2.27 -23.94
N GLY A 24 -11.63 3.53 -24.02
CA GLY A 24 -11.20 4.18 -25.25
C GLY A 24 -10.06 3.39 -25.88
N GLN A 25 -10.33 2.86 -27.08
CA GLN A 25 -9.30 2.36 -27.98
C GLN A 25 -8.32 3.50 -28.27
N ARG A 26 -7.06 3.30 -27.88
CA ARG A 26 -5.94 4.13 -28.34
C ARG A 26 -5.44 3.54 -29.66
N SER A 27 -5.97 4.06 -30.76
CA SER A 27 -5.35 3.97 -32.09
C SER A 27 -4.64 5.29 -32.31
N GLY A 28 -3.31 5.27 -32.36
CA GLY A 28 -2.50 6.47 -32.50
C GLY A 28 -1.08 6.10 -32.87
N ASP A 29 -0.93 5.59 -34.09
CA ASP A 29 0.36 5.47 -34.75
C ASP A 29 0.88 6.87 -35.09
N SER A 30 1.98 7.27 -34.43
CA SER A 30 2.72 8.49 -34.76
C SER A 30 4.17 8.09 -35.07
N PRO A 31 4.66 8.30 -36.30
CA PRO A 31 6.04 8.05 -36.64
C PRO A 31 6.91 9.29 -36.35
N HIS A 32 8.18 9.03 -36.02
CA HIS A 32 9.31 9.96 -35.88
C HIS A 32 9.39 10.86 -34.62
N ASP A 33 10.28 10.48 -33.69
CA ASP A 33 11.52 11.24 -33.49
C ASP A 33 12.59 10.38 -32.77
N SER A 34 13.82 10.46 -33.26
CA SER A 34 14.95 9.63 -32.89
C SER A 34 15.76 10.30 -31.77
N SER A 35 15.38 10.07 -30.51
CA SER A 35 16.22 10.44 -29.37
C SER A 35 17.06 9.24 -28.89
N PRO A 36 18.35 9.39 -28.55
CA PRO A 36 19.16 8.30 -28.02
C PRO A 36 18.62 7.86 -26.66
N ARG A 37 17.96 6.71 -26.65
CA ARG A 37 17.34 6.11 -25.46
C ARG A 37 18.42 5.48 -24.59
N LEU A 38 18.70 6.11 -23.45
CA LEU A 38 19.36 5.45 -22.33
C LEU A 38 18.53 4.21 -21.94
N HIS A 39 19.14 3.05 -22.12
CA HIS A 39 18.52 1.74 -21.99
C HIS A 39 18.24 1.44 -20.51
N VAL A 40 17.07 1.84 -20.02
CA VAL A 40 16.60 1.42 -18.69
C VAL A 40 16.04 -0.01 -18.83
N PRO A 41 16.57 -1.01 -18.09
CA PRO A 41 16.07 -2.37 -18.14
C PRO A 41 14.61 -2.41 -17.68
N LYS A 42 13.70 -2.65 -18.63
CA LYS A 42 12.29 -2.87 -18.35
C LYS A 42 12.14 -4.27 -17.74
N ARG A 43 12.20 -4.37 -16.42
CA ARG A 43 11.74 -5.57 -15.70
C ARG A 43 10.21 -5.62 -15.77
N SER A 44 9.67 -6.25 -16.81
CA SER A 44 8.25 -6.58 -16.90
C SER A 44 7.94 -7.71 -15.91
N TRP A 45 7.54 -7.34 -14.70
CA TRP A 45 6.88 -8.27 -13.80
C TRP A 45 5.43 -8.45 -14.25
N ALA A 46 5.22 -9.36 -15.19
CA ALA A 46 3.89 -9.82 -15.57
C ALA A 46 3.33 -10.67 -14.43
N TYR A 47 2.70 -10.03 -13.45
CA TYR A 47 1.87 -10.74 -12.47
C TYR A 47 0.49 -10.99 -13.10
N PRO A 48 0.02 -12.24 -13.19
CA PRO A 48 -1.34 -12.53 -13.61
C PRO A 48 -2.32 -11.95 -12.58
N ARG A 49 -3.09 -10.92 -12.96
CA ARG A 49 -4.25 -10.47 -12.18
C ARG A 49 -5.30 -11.57 -12.19
N ARG A 50 -5.46 -12.29 -11.09
CA ARG A 50 -6.65 -13.10 -10.84
C ARG A 50 -7.82 -12.15 -10.57
N VAL A 51 -8.66 -11.94 -11.59
CA VAL A 51 -9.97 -11.30 -11.44
C VAL A 51 -10.89 -12.30 -10.73
N SER A 52 -11.31 -11.98 -9.51
CA SER A 52 -12.39 -12.71 -8.85
C SER A 52 -13.69 -12.02 -9.21
N MET A 53 -14.51 -12.68 -10.04
CA MET A 53 -15.90 -12.30 -10.25
C MET A 53 -16.69 -12.87 -9.07
N SER A 54 -17.19 -12.00 -8.19
CA SER A 54 -18.14 -12.40 -7.16
C SER A 54 -19.56 -12.25 -7.71
N SER A 55 -20.19 -13.38 -7.99
CA SER A 55 -21.63 -13.47 -8.19
C SER A 55 -22.35 -13.16 -6.89
N SER A 56 -23.40 -12.32 -6.96
CA SER A 56 -24.32 -12.08 -5.85
C SER A 56 -25.63 -12.80 -6.14
N SER A 57 -25.98 -13.78 -5.29
CA SER A 57 -27.33 -14.34 -5.18
C SER A 57 -27.67 -14.57 -3.69
N SER A 58 -28.64 -13.78 -3.26
CA SER A 58 -29.52 -13.73 -2.08
C SER A 58 -29.45 -14.72 -0.89
N SER A 59 -29.64 -14.08 0.28
CA SER A 59 -30.51 -14.43 1.44
C SER A 59 -30.21 -15.63 2.36
N THR A 60 -30.19 -15.29 3.65
CA THR A 60 -30.33 -16.14 4.87
C THR A 60 -29.22 -17.14 5.19
N SER A 61 -28.22 -16.70 5.96
CA SER A 61 -27.75 -17.42 7.16
C SER A 61 -26.78 -16.55 7.95
N ARG A 62 -27.07 -16.38 9.24
CA ARG A 62 -26.16 -15.81 10.22
C ARG A 62 -25.03 -16.82 10.45
N THR A 63 -23.91 -16.66 9.76
CA THR A 63 -22.66 -17.36 10.10
C THR A 63 -21.72 -16.37 10.79
N PRO A 64 -21.13 -16.71 11.95
CA PRO A 64 -20.19 -15.83 12.64
C PRO A 64 -19.00 -15.55 11.71
N SER A 65 -18.61 -14.28 11.64
CA SER A 65 -17.55 -13.78 10.78
C SER A 65 -16.27 -14.62 10.91
N PRO A 66 -15.63 -15.04 9.81
CA PRO A 66 -14.38 -15.77 9.89
C PRO A 66 -13.31 -14.87 10.53
N SER A 67 -12.67 -15.38 11.58
CA SER A 67 -11.56 -14.72 12.25
C SER A 67 -10.43 -14.44 11.25
N PRO A 68 -9.74 -13.29 11.35
CA PRO A 68 -8.62 -12.99 10.48
C PRO A 68 -7.49 -14.00 10.72
N SER A 69 -7.22 -14.86 9.74
CA SER A 69 -6.09 -15.79 9.79
C SER A 69 -4.78 -15.02 9.66
N ASP A 70 -3.97 -15.04 10.72
CA ASP A 70 -2.58 -14.58 10.73
C ASP A 70 -1.73 -15.42 9.77
N SER A 71 -1.75 -15.05 8.49
CA SER A 71 -0.92 -15.66 7.47
C SER A 71 0.52 -15.17 7.65
N SER A 72 1.23 -15.83 8.56
CA SER A 72 2.68 -15.71 8.72
C SER A 72 3.37 -16.37 7.53
N SER A 73 3.45 -15.67 6.40
CA SER A 73 4.16 -16.12 5.21
C SER A 73 5.68 -16.09 5.46
N SER A 74 6.20 -17.17 6.03
CA SER A 74 7.63 -17.46 6.12
C SER A 74 8.14 -17.93 4.76
N SER A 75 8.39 -16.98 3.85
CA SER A 75 9.12 -17.24 2.61
C SER A 75 10.62 -17.38 2.89
N SER A 76 11.10 -18.63 2.88
CA SER A 76 12.51 -18.98 2.94
C SER A 76 13.13 -18.95 1.55
N SER A 77 13.34 -17.77 0.97
CA SER A 77 14.16 -17.60 -0.23
C SER A 77 15.64 -17.51 0.19
N THR A 78 16.41 -18.56 -0.10
CA THR A 78 17.87 -18.63 0.04
C THR A 78 18.52 -17.85 -1.11
N SER A 79 18.59 -16.53 -0.95
CA SER A 79 19.31 -15.59 -1.81
C SER A 79 20.18 -14.72 -0.89
N PRO A 80 21.33 -14.17 -1.34
CA PRO A 80 22.28 -13.46 -0.48
C PRO A 80 21.53 -12.50 0.44
N THR A 81 21.59 -12.82 1.73
CA THR A 81 20.60 -12.44 2.73
C THR A 81 20.67 -10.95 3.02
N SER A 82 19.87 -10.18 2.29
CA SER A 82 19.50 -8.84 2.75
C SER A 82 18.94 -8.96 4.17
N PRO A 83 19.31 -8.03 5.07
CA PRO A 83 18.83 -8.08 6.44
C PRO A 83 17.30 -8.17 6.43
N LYS A 84 16.74 -9.23 7.04
CA LYS A 84 15.29 -9.42 7.15
C LYS A 84 14.73 -8.38 8.12
N VAL A 85 14.38 -7.22 7.57
CA VAL A 85 13.73 -6.13 8.29
C VAL A 85 12.25 -6.48 8.46
N LYS A 86 11.77 -6.40 9.71
CA LYS A 86 10.35 -6.53 10.03
C LYS A 86 9.79 -5.13 10.27
N LEU A 87 8.69 -4.80 9.58
CA LEU A 87 7.98 -3.54 9.76
C LEU A 87 6.78 -3.77 10.68
N VAL A 88 6.63 -2.92 11.69
CA VAL A 88 5.50 -2.95 12.63
C VAL A 88 4.70 -1.67 12.45
N PRO A 89 3.38 -1.74 12.18
CA PRO A 89 2.53 -0.54 12.13
C PRO A 89 2.66 0.27 13.43
N CYS A 90 2.78 1.59 13.31
CA CYS A 90 2.94 2.49 14.46
C CYS A 90 2.31 3.86 14.22
N SER A 91 2.44 4.76 15.19
CA SER A 91 2.08 6.17 15.01
C SER A 91 3.08 6.88 14.09
N PHE A 92 2.70 8.03 13.50
CA PHE A 92 3.61 8.81 12.65
C PHE A 92 4.76 9.45 13.43
N ALA A 93 4.55 9.73 14.73
CA ALA A 93 5.58 10.27 15.62
C ALA A 93 6.73 9.28 15.83
N ASP A 94 6.40 7.99 15.95
CA ASP A 94 7.36 6.90 16.25
C ASP A 94 7.86 6.14 15.00
N ALA A 95 7.48 6.60 13.80
CA ALA A 95 7.78 5.91 12.56
C ALA A 95 9.25 6.07 12.14
N ASP A 96 9.93 4.94 11.92
CA ASP A 96 11.26 4.88 11.28
C ASP A 96 11.16 4.75 9.75
N ALA A 97 9.98 4.38 9.26
CA ALA A 97 9.67 4.16 7.86
C ALA A 97 8.23 4.58 7.54
N VAL A 98 7.98 5.07 6.33
CA VAL A 98 6.62 5.36 5.84
C VAL A 98 6.46 4.76 4.45
N VAL A 99 5.42 3.95 4.26
CA VAL A 99 5.01 3.49 2.93
C VAL A 99 4.08 4.52 2.31
N VAL A 100 4.48 5.06 1.17
CA VAL A 100 3.72 6.02 0.37
C VAL A 100 3.00 5.25 -0.71
N ILE A 101 1.66 5.27 -0.69
CA ILE A 101 0.82 4.63 -1.70
C ILE A 101 0.19 5.74 -2.54
N PRO A 102 0.50 5.80 -3.85
CA PRO A 102 -0.04 6.85 -4.70
C PRO A 102 -1.55 6.66 -4.94
N PRO A 103 -2.28 7.72 -5.35
CA PRO A 103 -3.71 7.65 -5.58
C PRO A 103 -4.05 6.62 -6.68
N PRO A 104 -5.22 5.95 -6.59
CA PRO A 104 -5.68 5.06 -7.65
C PRO A 104 -5.82 5.83 -8.97
N GLY A 105 -5.29 5.29 -10.06
CA GLY A 105 -5.29 5.94 -11.38
C GLY A 105 -3.99 6.69 -11.72
N SER A 106 -3.08 6.87 -10.77
CA SER A 106 -1.74 7.38 -11.07
C SER A 106 -0.78 6.23 -11.46
N PRO A 107 0.09 6.42 -12.46
CA PRO A 107 1.10 5.44 -12.82
C PRO A 107 2.24 5.50 -11.79
N GLY A 108 2.07 4.83 -10.65
CA GLY A 108 3.07 4.81 -9.59
C GLY A 108 3.05 3.51 -8.80
N GLN A 109 4.24 3.05 -8.40
CA GLN A 109 4.39 1.99 -7.41
C GLN A 109 4.49 2.62 -6.02
N GLY A 110 4.08 1.87 -4.99
CA GLY A 110 4.29 2.28 -3.61
C GLY A 110 5.78 2.42 -3.31
N LEU A 111 6.14 3.43 -2.51
CA LEU A 111 7.53 3.72 -2.16
C LEU A 111 7.71 3.62 -0.65
N LEU A 112 8.85 3.07 -0.21
CA LEU A 112 9.24 3.02 1.19
C LEU A 112 10.23 4.16 1.47
N LEU A 113 9.84 5.12 2.30
CA LEU A 113 10.71 6.21 2.75
C LEU A 113 11.22 5.91 4.15
N THR A 114 12.53 6.07 4.35
CA THR A 114 13.21 5.78 5.62
C THR A 114 14.27 6.84 5.90
N GLY A 115 14.72 6.92 7.16
CA GLY A 115 15.83 7.80 7.55
C GLY A 115 15.59 9.28 7.26
N PRO A 116 16.59 10.04 6.77
CA PRO A 116 16.46 11.49 6.55
C PRO A 116 15.34 11.89 5.59
N ALA A 117 14.95 11.01 4.65
CA ALA A 117 13.86 11.29 3.71
C ALA A 117 12.51 11.51 4.40
N LEU A 118 12.32 10.97 5.62
CA LEU A 118 11.13 11.20 6.43
C LEU A 118 11.02 12.60 6.99
N ALA A 119 12.15 13.31 7.18
CA ALA A 119 12.13 14.69 7.67
C ALA A 119 11.33 15.60 6.72
N HIS A 120 11.43 15.34 5.41
CA HIS A 120 10.64 16.06 4.42
C HIS A 120 9.14 15.77 4.54
N LEU A 121 8.73 14.56 4.93
CA LEU A 121 7.32 14.20 5.12
C LEU A 121 6.71 14.83 6.39
N ARG A 122 7.53 15.17 7.38
CA ARG A 122 7.09 15.79 8.64
C ARG A 122 6.88 17.30 8.54
N HIS A 123 7.27 17.92 7.43
CA HIS A 123 7.13 19.36 7.26
C HIS A 123 5.67 19.76 6.98
N PRO A 124 5.08 20.68 7.77
CA PRO A 124 3.67 21.06 7.62
C PRO A 124 3.35 21.72 6.27
N GLN A 125 4.36 22.35 5.64
CA GLN A 125 4.21 23.02 4.35
C GLN A 125 4.31 22.07 3.15
N ARG A 126 4.71 20.81 3.35
CA ARG A 126 4.90 19.90 2.22
C ARG A 126 3.55 19.33 1.77
N GLN A 127 3.14 19.72 0.58
CA GLN A 127 1.93 19.17 -0.04
C GLN A 127 2.19 17.74 -0.50
N ILE A 128 1.48 16.80 0.11
CA ILE A 128 1.38 15.44 -0.40
C ILE A 128 0.25 15.44 -1.44
N ALA A 129 0.48 14.79 -2.58
CA ALA A 129 -0.53 14.73 -3.65
C ALA A 129 -1.86 14.20 -3.10
N LYS A 130 -2.97 14.87 -3.46
CA LYS A 130 -4.32 14.56 -2.96
C LYS A 130 -4.66 13.09 -3.25
N GLY A 131 -5.04 12.36 -2.22
CA GLY A 131 -5.37 10.93 -2.32
C GLY A 131 -4.18 9.98 -2.11
N THR A 132 -2.96 10.49 -1.90
CA THR A 132 -1.84 9.65 -1.47
C THR A 132 -2.08 9.18 -0.05
N ARG A 133 -1.87 7.88 0.20
CA ARG A 133 -2.03 7.27 1.52
C ARG A 133 -0.65 7.03 2.11
N LEU A 134 -0.46 7.43 3.36
CA LEU A 134 0.77 7.20 4.11
C LEU A 134 0.52 6.15 5.18
N HIS A 135 1.38 5.15 5.23
CA HIS A 135 1.34 4.10 6.24
C HIS A 135 2.63 4.13 7.05
N PRO A 136 2.59 4.67 8.29
CA PRO A 136 3.74 4.69 9.19
C PRO A 136 4.06 3.29 9.72
N TYR A 137 5.35 2.97 9.73
CA TYR A 137 5.91 1.75 10.27
C TYR A 137 7.18 2.05 11.07
N ARG A 138 7.44 1.20 12.04
CA ARG A 138 8.69 1.16 12.81
C ARG A 138 9.47 -0.09 12.43
N PHE A 139 10.79 -0.01 12.46
CA PHE A 139 11.59 -1.22 12.35
C PHE A 139 11.45 -2.01 13.66
N ALA A 140 10.99 -3.26 13.57
CA ALA A 140 11.15 -4.19 14.67
C ALA A 140 12.64 -4.46 14.82
N SER A 141 13.28 -3.64 15.65
CA SER A 141 14.65 -3.83 16.09
C SER A 141 14.74 -5.23 16.67
N ARG A 142 15.33 -6.15 15.91
CA ARG A 142 15.93 -7.33 16.50
C ARG A 142 17.08 -6.75 17.31
N ARG A 143 16.85 -6.42 18.57
CA ARG A 143 17.93 -6.16 19.51
C ARG A 143 18.77 -7.43 19.55
N ARG A 144 19.72 -7.58 18.62
CA ARG A 144 21.06 -7.94 19.06
C ARG A 144 21.43 -6.76 19.92
N ALA A 145 21.23 -6.92 21.22
CA ALA A 145 21.84 -6.06 22.20
C ALA A 145 23.34 -6.21 21.99
N SER A 146 23.89 -5.47 21.03
CA SER A 146 25.32 -5.21 20.99
C SER A 146 25.52 -4.37 22.24
N VAL A 147 26.01 -5.03 23.29
CA VAL A 147 26.56 -4.41 24.48
C VAL A 147 27.75 -3.57 24.00
N ALA A 148 27.45 -2.40 23.44
CA ALA A 148 28.47 -1.43 23.10
C ALA A 148 28.83 -0.73 24.40
N SER A 149 29.85 -1.29 25.03
CA SER A 149 30.60 -0.69 26.13
C SER A 149 30.95 0.75 25.79
N SER A 150 30.17 1.68 26.32
CA SER A 150 30.53 3.09 26.42
C SER A 150 31.69 3.19 27.41
N VAL A 151 32.92 3.02 26.91
CA VAL A 151 34.11 3.53 27.59
C VAL A 151 34.02 5.05 27.55
N ALA A 152 33.59 5.62 28.68
CA ALA A 152 33.60 7.05 28.92
C ALA A 152 35.06 7.52 28.95
N SER A 153 35.50 8.20 27.90
CA SER A 153 36.73 8.97 27.93
C SER A 153 36.46 10.24 28.75
N SER A 154 36.77 10.15 30.04
CA SER A 154 36.96 11.30 30.91
C SER A 154 38.27 11.98 30.50
N ALA A 155 38.18 13.16 29.90
CA ALA A 155 39.34 14.00 29.65
C ALA A 155 39.30 15.20 30.60
N VAL A 156 40.42 15.37 31.31
CA VAL A 156 40.76 16.39 32.29
C VAL A 156 41.01 17.73 31.61
#